data_AF-A0AAE4D807-F1
#
_entry.id   AF-A0AAE4D807-F1
#
_cell.length_a   1.000
_cell.length_b   1.000
_cell.length_c   1.000
_cell.angle_alpha   90.00
_cell.angle_beta   90.00
_cell.angle_gamma   90.00
#
_symmetry.space_group_name_H-M   'P 1'
#
loop_
_entity.id
_entity.type
_entity.pdbx_description
1 polymer ?
#
loop_
_entity_poly.entity_id
_entity_poly.type
_entity_poly.pdbx_seq_one_letter_code
_entity_poly.pdbx_strand_id
1 'polypeptide(L)'
;MRADLHTHTTCSDGKSSPLEIIERAQKEGLDVVSITDHDTVRAYSELSPTEKSPTEKSQPEKSQPEKLPTEKSPIKTRSTQKPALGQSVIGNGPLSRDIPTLIPGAEMTAKDEDLSVHLLAYGLDPQKEGVKRLMASQRTRRKQRVERIIDMLAQRGV
;
A
#
# COMPACT_ATOMS: atom_id res chain seq x y z
N MET A 1 24.04 -4.78 10.84
CA MET A 1 22.69 -4.49 10.35
C MET A 1 22.20 -5.69 9.56
N ARG A 2 21.11 -6.34 9.98
CA ARG A 2 20.47 -7.48 9.32
C ARG A 2 19.12 -7.02 8.81
N ALA A 3 18.85 -7.20 7.52
CA ALA A 3 17.64 -6.66 6.91
C ALA A 3 17.04 -7.63 5.91
N ASP A 4 15.72 -7.65 5.82
CA ASP A 4 14.95 -8.26 4.73
C ASP A 4 14.10 -7.18 4.07
N LEU A 5 14.47 -6.80 2.85
CA LEU A 5 13.82 -5.71 2.11
C LEU A 5 12.91 -6.21 0.99
N HIS A 6 12.63 -7.51 0.94
CA HIS A 6 11.80 -8.09 -0.11
C HIS A 6 11.04 -9.30 0.42
N THR A 7 9.94 -9.04 1.13
CA THR A 7 9.02 -10.08 1.59
C THR A 7 7.59 -9.80 1.20
N HIS A 8 6.86 -10.87 0.92
CA HIS A 8 5.44 -10.86 0.57
C HIS A 8 4.59 -11.35 1.73
N THR A 9 3.36 -10.86 1.81
CA THR A 9 2.35 -11.26 2.78
C THR A 9 1.14 -11.87 2.08
N THR A 10 0.18 -12.34 2.88
CA THR A 10 -1.14 -12.75 2.39
C THR A 10 -1.96 -11.61 1.76
N CYS A 11 -1.49 -10.35 1.83
CA CYS A 11 -2.07 -9.25 1.06
C CYS A 11 -1.76 -9.35 -0.44
N SER A 12 -0.78 -10.17 -0.85
CA SER A 12 -0.51 -10.51 -2.24
C SER A 12 -0.41 -12.03 -2.47
N ASP A 13 0.79 -12.59 -2.64
CA ASP A 13 1.04 -14.03 -2.87
C ASP A 13 1.94 -14.68 -1.80
N GLY A 14 2.26 -13.94 -0.75
CA GLY A 14 2.97 -14.46 0.41
C GLY A 14 2.12 -15.42 1.25
N LYS A 15 2.80 -16.23 2.07
CA LYS A 15 2.17 -17.24 2.92
C LYS A 15 1.88 -16.79 4.34
N SER A 16 2.52 -15.71 4.79
CA SER A 16 2.42 -15.19 6.16
C SER A 16 1.66 -13.87 6.16
N SER A 17 0.86 -13.63 7.19
CA SER A 17 0.24 -12.34 7.43
C SER A 17 1.29 -11.24 7.69
N PRO A 18 0.94 -9.95 7.53
CA PRO A 18 1.83 -8.86 7.86
C PRO A 18 2.41 -8.95 9.28
N LEU A 19 1.59 -9.33 10.27
CA LEU A 19 2.02 -9.46 11.66
C LEU A 19 3.04 -10.60 11.84
N GLU A 20 2.78 -11.77 11.26
CA GLU A 20 3.69 -12.92 11.33
C GLU A 20 5.07 -12.61 10.71
N ILE A 21 5.13 -11.77 9.67
CA ILE A 21 6.39 -11.29 9.10
C ILE A 21 7.19 -10.49 10.13
N ILE A 22 6.54 -9.56 10.84
CA ILE A 22 7.20 -8.73 11.85
C ILE A 22 7.68 -9.58 13.03
N GLU A 23 6.83 -10.49 13.53
CA GLU A 23 7.18 -11.40 14.62
C GLU A 23 8.36 -12.31 14.26
N ARG A 24 8.36 -12.86 13.04
CA ARG A 24 9.46 -13.69 12.53
C ARG A 24 10.75 -12.88 12.45
N ALA A 25 10.69 -11.67 11.91
CA ALA A 25 11.85 -10.81 11.78
C ALA A 25 12.46 -10.43 13.14
N GLN A 26 11.62 -10.14 14.13
CA GLN A 26 12.04 -9.95 15.52
C GLN A 26 12.75 -11.20 16.07
N LYS A 27 12.13 -12.37 15.93
CA LYS A 27 12.71 -13.65 16.39
C LYS A 27 14.07 -13.96 15.74
N GLU A 28 14.23 -13.59 14.48
CA GLU A 28 15.46 -13.79 13.71
C GLU A 28 16.52 -12.71 13.97
N GLY A 29 16.17 -11.66 14.72
CA GLY A 29 17.06 -10.54 15.03
C GLY A 29 17.36 -9.67 13.82
N LEU A 30 16.36 -9.40 12.98
CA LEU A 30 16.45 -8.41 11.91
C LEU A 30 16.29 -7.00 12.48
N ASP A 31 17.13 -6.08 12.01
CA ASP A 31 17.07 -4.67 12.37
C ASP A 31 16.04 -3.91 11.51
N VAL A 32 15.82 -4.36 10.26
CA VAL A 32 14.97 -3.68 9.27
C VAL A 32 14.19 -4.69 8.44
N VAL A 33 12.91 -4.40 8.18
CA VAL A 33 12.05 -5.17 7.27
C VAL A 33 11.34 -4.23 6.30
N SER A 34 11.15 -4.67 5.06
CA SER A 34 10.20 -4.05 4.12
C SER A 34 9.23 -5.10 3.57
N ILE A 35 7.94 -4.88 3.77
CA ILE A 35 6.89 -5.63 3.08
C ILE A 35 6.78 -5.05 1.66
N THR A 36 6.88 -5.88 0.64
CA THR A 36 6.90 -5.46 -0.76
C THR A 36 5.86 -6.22 -1.56
N ASP A 37 4.64 -6.29 -1.03
CA ASP A 37 3.53 -6.98 -1.68
C ASP A 37 3.31 -6.50 -3.11
N HIS A 38 2.88 -7.44 -3.96
CA HIS A 38 2.65 -7.16 -5.36
C HIS A 38 1.49 -6.18 -5.61
N ASP A 39 1.79 -5.04 -6.24
CA ASP A 39 0.83 -4.03 -6.66
C ASP A 39 -0.17 -3.63 -5.55
N THR A 40 0.27 -3.64 -4.28
CA THR A 40 -0.57 -3.28 -3.13
C THR A 40 0.26 -2.80 -1.96
N VAL A 41 -0.37 -2.01 -1.09
CA VAL A 41 0.19 -1.52 0.18
C VAL A 41 -0.74 -1.85 1.36
N ARG A 42 -1.64 -2.84 1.19
CA ARG A 42 -2.69 -3.16 2.17
C ARG A 42 -2.14 -3.62 3.51
N ALA A 43 -1.00 -4.32 3.51
CA ALA A 43 -0.34 -4.79 4.72
C ALA A 43 -0.11 -3.68 5.76
N TYR A 44 0.20 -2.46 5.32
CA TYR A 44 0.43 -1.33 6.20
C TYR A 44 -0.83 -0.82 6.90
N SER A 45 -2.00 -0.98 6.28
CA SER A 45 -3.28 -0.69 6.94
C SER A 45 -3.63 -1.78 7.96
N GLU A 46 -3.33 -3.04 7.68
CA GLU A 46 -3.55 -4.16 8.60
C GLU A 46 -2.64 -4.09 9.84
N LEU A 47 -1.44 -3.51 9.70
CA LEU A 47 -0.50 -3.25 10.81
C LEU A 47 -0.79 -1.95 11.57
N SER A 48 -1.59 -1.04 11.01
CA SER A 48 -1.96 0.18 11.72
C SER A 48 -2.84 -0.19 12.92
N PRO A 49 -2.63 0.39 14.11
CA PRO A 49 -3.48 0.13 15.26
C PRO A 49 -4.93 0.43 14.87
N THR A 50 -5.77 -0.61 14.80
CA THR A 50 -7.20 -0.41 14.62
C THR A 50 -7.70 0.31 15.88
N GLU A 51 -8.07 1.58 15.77
CA GLU A 51 -9.01 2.15 16.72
C GLU A 51 -10.29 1.31 16.59
N LYS A 52 -10.48 0.36 17.50
CA LYS A 52 -11.75 -0.34 17.63
C LYS A 52 -12.74 0.66 18.22
N SER A 53 -13.70 1.11 17.41
CA SER A 53 -14.96 1.68 17.86
C SER A 53 -16.08 1.30 16.88
N PRO A 54 -17.34 1.25 17.37
CA PRO A 54 -18.21 0.09 17.22
C PRO A 54 -19.10 0.12 15.96
N THR A 55 -19.58 -1.07 15.60
CA THR A 55 -20.75 -1.34 14.76
C THR A 55 -21.82 -0.25 14.85
N GLU A 56 -22.09 0.45 13.75
CA GLU A 56 -23.37 1.09 13.52
C GLU A 56 -24.04 0.50 12.28
N LYS A 57 -25.27 0.02 12.50
CA LYS A 57 -26.14 -0.60 11.51
C LYS A 57 -26.62 0.44 10.51
N SER A 58 -26.61 0.03 9.24
CA SER A 58 -27.51 0.42 8.15
C SER A 58 -28.70 1.33 8.50
N GLN A 59 -28.90 2.40 7.71
CA GLN A 59 -30.06 2.51 6.82
C GLN A 59 -29.89 3.60 5.73
N PRO A 60 -30.63 3.51 4.61
CA PRO A 60 -30.32 4.18 3.34
C PRO A 60 -31.11 5.48 3.15
N GLU A 61 -30.53 6.47 2.46
CA GLU A 61 -31.28 7.61 1.95
C GLU A 61 -30.95 7.92 0.48
N LYS A 62 -31.96 8.54 -0.14
CA LYS A 62 -32.38 8.42 -1.53
C LYS A 62 -31.68 9.39 -2.49
N SER A 63 -31.88 9.05 -3.76
CA SER A 63 -31.44 9.62 -5.02
C SER A 63 -32.00 11.01 -5.41
N GLN A 64 -31.10 11.80 -6.07
CA GLN A 64 -31.28 12.74 -7.21
C GLN A 64 -31.81 14.19 -6.99
N PRO A 65 -31.61 15.14 -7.96
CA PRO A 65 -30.39 15.49 -8.71
C PRO A 65 -30.15 17.03 -8.92
N GLU A 66 -29.02 17.37 -9.57
CA GLU A 66 -28.67 18.61 -10.32
C GLU A 66 -28.60 20.01 -9.65
N LYS A 67 -27.41 20.65 -9.71
CA LYS A 67 -27.09 21.73 -10.67
C LYS A 67 -25.64 22.24 -10.54
N LEU A 68 -25.05 22.53 -11.71
CA LEU A 68 -23.75 23.18 -11.90
C LEU A 68 -23.90 24.72 -11.78
N PRO A 69 -22.92 25.43 -11.22
CA PRO A 69 -22.67 26.81 -11.65
C PRO A 69 -21.21 27.07 -12.04
N THR A 70 -21.11 27.85 -13.10
CA THR A 70 -19.95 28.44 -13.76
C THR A 70 -19.39 29.67 -13.02
N GLU A 71 -18.15 30.02 -13.42
CA GLU A 71 -17.48 31.34 -13.40
C GLU A 71 -16.46 31.73 -12.31
N LYS A 72 -15.62 32.69 -12.70
CA LYS A 72 -14.16 32.82 -12.50
C LYS A 72 -13.74 33.87 -11.45
N SER A 73 -12.49 33.69 -10.97
CA SER A 73 -11.48 34.70 -10.53
C SER A 73 -11.60 35.33 -9.12
N PRO A 74 -10.54 35.94 -8.53
CA PRO A 74 -9.10 35.96 -8.84
C PRO A 74 -8.16 35.53 -7.68
N ILE A 75 -6.86 35.47 -8.01
CA ILE A 75 -5.68 35.15 -7.19
C ILE A 75 -5.56 36.00 -5.91
N LYS A 76 -5.23 35.35 -4.77
CA LYS A 76 -4.50 35.97 -3.65
C LYS A 76 -3.31 35.10 -3.24
N THR A 77 -2.12 35.63 -3.49
CA THR A 77 -0.85 35.18 -2.94
C THR A 77 -0.87 35.24 -1.41
N ARG A 78 -0.61 34.10 -0.74
CA ARG A 78 -0.23 34.09 0.67
C ARG A 78 0.93 33.12 0.88
N SER A 79 2.08 33.71 1.13
CA SER A 79 3.24 33.08 1.74
C SER A 79 2.84 32.48 3.08
N THR A 80 2.93 31.16 3.24
CA THR A 80 3.04 30.48 4.53
C THR A 80 3.77 29.14 4.36
N GLN A 81 4.99 29.10 4.87
CA GLN A 81 5.59 28.00 5.64
C GLN A 81 5.49 26.56 5.10
N LYS A 82 6.69 26.01 4.83
CA LYS A 82 7.05 24.60 4.73
C LYS A 82 6.22 23.71 5.68
N PRO A 83 5.46 22.71 5.20
CA PRO A 83 4.85 21.75 6.10
C PRO A 83 5.98 20.91 6.72
N ALA A 84 6.09 20.96 8.04
CA ALA A 84 6.94 20.09 8.81
C ALA A 84 6.56 18.64 8.50
N LEU A 85 7.56 17.82 8.11
CA LEU A 85 7.40 16.38 8.03
C LEU A 85 6.93 15.89 9.41
N GLY A 86 5.73 15.33 9.43
CA GLY A 86 5.09 14.76 10.61
C GLY A 86 6.01 13.71 11.24
N GLN A 87 6.33 13.95 12.49
CA GLN A 87 7.17 13.14 13.35
C GLN A 87 6.56 11.76 13.61
N SER A 88 7.45 10.77 13.64
CA SER A 88 7.55 9.70 14.63
C SER A 88 6.24 9.26 15.30
N VAL A 89 5.71 8.15 14.82
CA VAL A 89 4.73 7.37 15.58
C VAL A 89 5.54 6.49 16.55
N ILE A 90 5.81 7.04 17.74
CA ILE A 90 6.02 6.36 19.06
C ILE A 90 7.32 5.50 19.19
N GLY A 91 8.30 5.77 20.07
CA GLY A 91 8.42 6.75 21.14
C GLY A 91 9.89 6.95 21.63
N ASN A 92 10.14 8.09 22.27
CA ASN A 92 11.44 8.49 22.84
C ASN A 92 11.64 7.93 24.25
N GLY A 93 11.78 6.60 24.36
CA GLY A 93 12.32 5.91 25.54
C GLY A 93 13.59 5.15 25.15
N PRO A 94 14.41 4.66 26.10
CA PRO A 94 15.56 3.82 25.76
C PRO A 94 15.06 2.62 24.92
N LEU A 95 15.53 2.56 23.67
CA LEU A 95 15.14 1.59 22.64
C LEU A 95 15.09 0.16 23.22
N SER A 96 13.90 -0.41 23.39
CA SER A 96 13.77 -1.86 23.55
C SER A 96 14.22 -2.48 22.23
N ARG A 97 15.28 -3.29 22.26
CA ARG A 97 16.01 -3.80 21.08
C ARG A 97 15.24 -4.85 20.25
N ASP A 98 13.91 -4.86 20.29
CA ASP A 98 13.16 -6.07 19.96
C ASP A 98 12.26 -5.98 18.72
N ILE A 99 11.86 -4.81 18.22
CA ILE A 99 10.99 -4.72 17.02
C ILE A 99 11.78 -4.16 15.82
N PRO A 100 11.79 -4.84 14.65
CA PRO A 100 12.48 -4.36 13.46
C PRO A 100 11.88 -3.04 12.98
N THR A 101 12.72 -2.15 12.44
CA THR A 101 12.27 -0.96 11.74
C THR A 101 11.54 -1.36 10.46
N LEU A 102 10.28 -0.94 10.32
CA LEU A 102 9.50 -1.19 9.11
C LEU A 102 9.67 -0.05 8.11
N ILE A 103 10.20 -0.36 6.93
CA ILE A 103 10.21 0.56 5.79
C ILE A 103 9.00 0.24 4.91
N PRO A 104 8.13 1.22 4.62
CA PRO A 104 7.07 1.04 3.64
C PRO A 104 7.61 0.75 2.25
N GLY A 105 7.10 -0.30 1.60
CA GLY A 105 7.48 -0.65 0.24
C GLY A 105 6.35 -1.33 -0.53
N ALA A 106 6.61 -1.57 -1.81
CA ALA A 106 5.72 -2.29 -2.71
C ALA A 106 6.53 -2.86 -3.87
N GLU A 107 6.14 -4.03 -4.39
CA GLU A 107 6.67 -4.57 -5.63
C GLU A 107 5.70 -4.29 -6.76
N MET A 108 6.04 -3.33 -7.61
CA MET A 108 5.21 -2.90 -8.71
C MET A 108 5.53 -3.68 -9.97
N THR A 109 4.51 -4.26 -10.59
CA THR A 109 4.64 -4.78 -11.95
C THR A 109 4.79 -3.61 -12.90
N ALA A 110 5.80 -3.63 -13.76
CA ALA A 110 5.95 -2.67 -14.85
C ALA A 110 6.29 -3.40 -16.15
N LYS A 111 6.20 -2.69 -17.27
CA LYS A 111 6.60 -3.18 -18.58
C LYS A 111 7.56 -2.16 -19.18
N ASP A 112 8.69 -2.64 -19.66
CA ASP A 112 9.62 -1.88 -20.49
C ASP A 112 9.74 -2.58 -21.83
N GLU A 113 9.24 -1.94 -22.89
CA GLU A 113 9.01 -2.56 -24.20
C GLU A 113 8.28 -3.91 -24.09
N ASP A 114 8.96 -5.03 -24.36
CA ASP A 114 8.43 -6.40 -24.26
C ASP A 114 8.85 -7.14 -22.99
N LEU A 115 9.64 -6.50 -22.13
CA LEU A 115 10.10 -7.06 -20.87
C LEU A 115 9.11 -6.73 -19.74
N SER A 116 8.65 -7.77 -19.04
CA SER A 116 7.96 -7.60 -17.76
C SER A 116 9.02 -7.46 -16.67
N VAL A 117 9.02 -6.33 -15.97
CA VAL A 117 9.95 -6.04 -14.88
C VAL A 117 9.16 -5.83 -13.58
N HIS A 118 9.77 -6.16 -12.46
CA HIS A 118 9.25 -5.83 -11.14
C HIS A 118 10.13 -4.73 -10.54
N LEU A 119 9.49 -3.64 -10.11
CA LEU A 119 10.15 -2.51 -9.50
C LEU A 119 9.86 -2.51 -8.01
N LEU A 120 10.92 -2.58 -7.20
CA LEU A 120 10.82 -2.39 -5.75
C LEU A 120 10.83 -0.89 -5.45
N ALA A 121 9.77 -0.41 -4.82
CA ALA A 121 9.64 0.95 -4.36
C ALA A 121 9.69 0.97 -2.83
N TYR A 122 10.51 1.84 -2.26
CA TYR A 122 10.72 1.99 -0.82
C TYR A 122 10.43 3.41 -0.35
N GLY A 123 10.05 3.57 0.91
CA GLY A 123 9.72 4.86 1.51
C GLY A 123 8.42 5.47 0.96
N LEU A 124 7.51 4.64 0.43
CA LEU A 124 6.20 5.09 -0.02
C LEU A 124 5.35 5.51 1.18
N ASP A 125 4.51 6.54 1.00
CA ASP A 125 3.42 6.79 1.94
C ASP A 125 2.20 5.93 1.53
N PRO A 126 1.86 4.86 2.27
CA PRO A 126 0.77 3.95 1.90
C PRO A 126 -0.61 4.62 2.02
N GLN A 127 -0.72 5.73 2.75
CA GLN A 127 -1.98 6.47 2.91
C GLN A 127 -2.20 7.47 1.77
N LYS A 128 -1.17 7.78 0.98
CA LYS A 128 -1.28 8.73 -0.11
C LYS A 128 -2.16 8.19 -1.24
N GLU A 129 -3.19 8.95 -1.59
CA GLU A 129 -4.14 8.59 -2.64
C GLU A 129 -3.49 8.32 -4.01
N GLY A 130 -2.39 9.01 -4.33
CA GLY A 130 -1.62 8.74 -5.53
C GLY A 130 -1.04 7.32 -5.56
N VAL A 131 -0.51 6.84 -4.43
CA VAL A 131 0.03 5.48 -4.28
C VAL A 131 -1.11 4.47 -4.39
N LYS A 132 -2.21 4.66 -3.68
CA LYS A 132 -3.38 3.76 -3.75
C LYS A 132 -3.94 3.64 -5.17
N ARG A 133 -4.08 4.76 -5.89
CA ARG A 133 -4.53 4.77 -7.30
C ARG A 133 -3.56 4.05 -8.22
N LEU A 134 -2.25 4.28 -8.06
CA LEU A 134 -1.22 3.61 -8.85
C LEU A 134 -1.29 2.09 -8.65
N MET A 135 -1.32 1.62 -7.40
CA MET A 135 -1.47 0.20 -7.07
C MET A 135 -2.76 -0.40 -7.66
N ALA A 136 -3.88 0.31 -7.55
CA ALA A 136 -5.14 -0.13 -8.16
C ALA A 136 -5.03 -0.27 -9.69
N SER A 137 -4.39 0.68 -10.36
CA SER A 137 -4.18 0.61 -11.81
C SER A 137 -3.35 -0.60 -12.24
N GLN A 138 -2.31 -0.95 -11.47
CA GLN A 138 -1.48 -2.13 -11.75
C GLN A 138 -2.24 -3.44 -11.51
N ARG A 139 -3.04 -3.54 -10.44
CA ARG A 139 -3.92 -4.70 -10.21
C ARG A 139 -4.93 -4.90 -11.34
N THR A 140 -5.52 -3.82 -11.87
CA THR A 140 -6.42 -3.91 -13.04
C THR A 140 -5.69 -4.48 -14.25
N ARG A 141 -4.46 -4.01 -14.55
CA ARG A 141 -3.63 -4.55 -15.64
C ARG A 141 -3.29 -6.03 -15.43
N ARG A 142 -2.99 -6.43 -14.19
CA ARG A 142 -2.79 -7.84 -13.84
C ARG A 142 -4.03 -8.68 -14.12
N LYS A 143 -5.22 -8.22 -13.69
CA LYS A 143 -6.49 -8.93 -13.92
C LYS A 143 -6.75 -9.14 -15.42
N GLN A 144 -6.61 -8.09 -16.22
CA GLN A 144 -6.77 -8.19 -17.68
C GLN A 144 -5.77 -9.17 -18.31
N ARG A 145 -4.54 -9.25 -17.79
CA ARG A 145 -3.56 -10.23 -18.25
C ARG A 145 -3.97 -11.65 -17.86
N VAL A 146 -4.46 -11.86 -16.63
CA VAL A 146 -4.96 -13.17 -16.18
C VAL A 146 -6.12 -13.64 -17.03
N GLU A 147 -7.09 -12.76 -17.34
CA GLU A 147 -8.20 -13.09 -18.24
C GLU A 147 -7.70 -13.60 -19.61
N ARG A 148 -6.74 -12.89 -20.22
CA ARG A 148 -6.11 -13.36 -21.48
C ARG A 148 -5.38 -14.69 -21.33
N ILE A 149 -4.70 -14.93 -20.21
CA ILE A 149 -4.00 -16.19 -19.94
C ILE A 149 -5.02 -17.33 -19.84
N ILE A 150 -6.15 -17.11 -19.15
CA ILE A 150 -7.23 -18.09 -19.04
C ILE A 150 -7.78 -18.45 -20.42
N ASP A 151 -8.08 -17.45 -21.26
CA ASP A 151 -8.57 -17.69 -22.63
C ASP A 151 -7.56 -18.51 -23.45
N MET A 152 -6.27 -18.19 -23.35
CA MET A 152 -5.20 -18.92 -24.02
C MET A 152 -5.02 -20.36 -23.53
N LEU A 153 -5.28 -20.63 -22.25
CA LEU A 153 -5.22 -21.98 -21.68
C LEU A 153 -6.43 -22.81 -22.10
N ALA A 154 -7.64 -22.22 -22.04
CA ALA A 154 -8.86 -22.86 -22.48
C ALA A 154 -8.81 -23.27 -23.96
N GLN A 155 -8.26 -22.41 -24.83
CA GLN A 155 -8.05 -22.72 -26.25
C GLN A 155 -7.08 -23.89 -26.49
N ARG A 156 -6.21 -24.20 -25.50
CA ARG A 156 -5.28 -25.33 -25.53
C ARG A 156 -5.80 -26.57 -24.80
N GLY A 157 -7.03 -26.51 -24.27
CA GLY A 157 -7.66 -27.64 -23.58
C GLY A 157 -7.12 -27.92 -22.17
N VAL A 158 -6.49 -26.93 -21.53
CA VAL A 158 -6.06 -26.98 -20.12
C VAL A 158 -7.14 -26.37 -19.23
#